data_AF-A0A9D1DCM7-F1
#
_entry.id   AF-A0A9D1DCM7-F1
#
_cell.length_a   1.000
_cell.length_b   1.000
_cell.length_c   1.000
_cell.angle_alpha   90.00
_cell.angle_beta   90.00
_cell.angle_gamma   90.00
#
_symmetry.space_group_name_H-M   'P 1'
#
loop_
_entity.id
_entity.type
_entity.pdbx_description
1 polymer ?
#
loop_
_entity_poly.entity_id
_entity_poly.type
_entity_poly.pdbx_seq_one_letter_code
_entity_poly.pdbx_strand_id
1 'polypeptide(L)' 'RWIENQDIDVKALDLTSDTRRVQDLRGRPLLLFTSSWGIDWALDHNKDLQLSEFGKGM' A
#
# COMPACT_ATOMS: atom_id res chain seq x y z
N ARG A 1 4.98 -0.10 2.31
CA ARG A 1 5.11 0.24 0.87
C ARG A 1 4.36 1.53 0.62
N TRP A 2 4.88 2.39 -0.24
CA TRP A 2 4.14 3.59 -0.66
C TRP A 2 3.11 3.22 -1.70
N ILE A 3 1.98 3.94 -1.69
CA ILE A 3 1.01 3.88 -2.77
C ILE A 3 1.45 4.92 -3.81
N GLU A 4 1.80 4.47 -5.00
CA GLU A 4 2.24 5.35 -6.10
C GLU A 4 1.06 5.95 -6.88
N ASN A 5 -0.15 5.42 -6.70
CA ASN A 5 -1.35 5.95 -7.32
C ASN A 5 -1.70 7.34 -6.77
N GLN A 6 -1.98 8.28 -7.67
CA GLN A 6 -2.40 9.64 -7.30
C GLN A 6 -3.87 9.69 -6.84
N ASP A 7 -4.76 8.90 -7.45
CA ASP A 7 -6.22 9.02 -7.27
C ASP A 7 -6.91 7.74 -6.78
N ILE A 8 -6.17 6.84 -6.11
CA ILE A 8 -6.77 5.61 -5.59
C ILE A 8 -7.54 5.87 -4.29
N ASP A 9 -8.75 5.31 -4.17
CA ASP A 9 -9.46 5.30 -2.89
C ASP A 9 -8.84 4.25 -1.96
N VAL A 10 -7.93 4.71 -1.09
CA VAL A 10 -7.23 3.88 -0.10
C VAL A 10 -8.21 3.12 0.83
N LYS A 11 -9.41 3.66 1.07
CA LYS A 11 -10.43 3.01 1.92
C LYS A 11 -11.10 1.84 1.21
N ALA A 12 -11.21 1.88 -0.12
CA ALA A 12 -11.80 0.84 -0.93
C ALA A 12 -10.86 -0.35 -1.18
N LEU A 13 -9.57 -0.24 -0.84
CA LEU A 13 -8.60 -1.31 -1.03
C LEU A 13 -9.00 -2.58 -0.29
N ASP A 14 -9.00 -3.71 -0.98
CA ASP A 14 -9.11 -5.03 -0.38
C ASP A 14 -7.74 -5.43 0.19
N LEU A 15 -7.64 -5.48 1.51
CA LEU A 15 -6.41 -5.73 2.24
C LEU A 15 -6.65 -6.79 3.31
N THR A 16 -5.62 -7.55 3.62
CA THR A 16 -5.64 -8.49 4.74
C THR A 16 -5.85 -7.75 6.06
N SER A 17 -6.44 -8.42 7.04
CA SER A 17 -6.83 -7.80 8.33
C SER A 17 -5.64 -7.25 9.14
N ASP A 18 -4.45 -7.76 8.88
CA ASP A 18 -3.18 -7.36 9.48
C ASP A 18 -2.47 -6.24 8.70
N THR A 19 -2.94 -5.88 7.50
CA THR A 19 -2.42 -4.73 6.76
C THR A 19 -2.98 -3.43 7.30
N ARG A 20 -2.09 -2.46 7.58
CA ARG A 20 -2.47 -1.15 8.13
C ARG A 20 -2.35 -0.05 7.08
N ARG A 21 -3.40 0.74 6.95
CA ARG A 21 -3.41 2.00 6.18
C ARG A 21 -2.89 3.11 7.08
N VAL A 22 -1.80 3.78 6.69
CA VAL A 22 -1.22 4.89 7.45
C VAL A 22 -0.80 6.03 6.52
N GLN A 23 -0.40 7.16 7.08
CA GLN A 23 0.15 8.29 6.36
C GLN A 23 1.52 8.66 6.94
N ASP A 24 2.42 9.14 6.10
CA ASP A 24 3.68 9.72 6.58
C ASP A 24 3.49 11.11 7.18
N LEU A 25 4.58 11.69 7.68
CA LEU A 25 4.59 13.04 8.25
C LEU A 25 4.22 14.15 7.24
N ARG A 26 4.20 13.84 5.94
CA ARG A 26 3.85 14.74 4.84
C ARG A 26 2.46 14.44 4.26
N GLY A 27 1.68 13.58 4.91
CA GLY A 27 0.33 13.21 4.50
C GLY A 27 0.23 12.21 3.35
N ARG A 28 1.34 11.61 2.91
CA ARG A 28 1.36 10.63 1.82
C ARG A 28 0.88 9.27 2.31
N PRO A 29 -0.08 8.63 1.63
CA PRO A 29 -0.62 7.34 2.05
C PRO A 29 0.41 6.22 1.84
N LEU A 30 0.51 5.32 2.81
CA LEU A 30 1.34 4.14 2.75
C LEU A 30 0.69 2.95 3.46
N LEU A 31 1.03 1.74 3.01
CA LEU A 31 0.55 0.50 3.59
C LEU A 31 1.67 -0.17 4.40
N LEU A 32 1.37 -0.59 5.62
CA LEU A 32 2.24 -1.42 6.43
C LEU A 32 1.77 -2.86 6.33
N PHE A 33 2.64 -3.72 5.80
CA PHE A 33 2.41 -5.15 5.67
C PHE A 33 3.20 -5.88 6.74
N THR A 34 2.58 -6.89 7.34
CA THR A 34 3.17 -7.81 8.34
C THR A 34 3.88 -8.99 7.68
N SER A 35 3.55 -9.31 6.43
CA SER A 35 4.09 -10.44 5.66
C SER A 35 4.08 -10.15 4.15
N SER A 36 4.85 -10.93 3.38
CA SER A 36 4.84 -10.86 1.91
C SER A 36 3.51 -11.28 1.31
N TRP A 37 2.83 -12.26 1.93
CA TRP A 37 1.52 -12.72 1.47
C TRP A 37 0.48 -11.59 1.45
N GLY A 38 0.52 -10.68 2.43
CA GLY A 38 -0.35 -9.50 2.42
C GLY A 38 -0.08 -8.53 1.27
N ILE A 39 1.18 -8.46 0.80
CA ILE A 39 1.57 -7.67 -0.37
C ILE A 39 0.98 -8.30 -1.63
N ASP A 40 1.16 -9.60 -1.80
CA ASP A 40 0.66 -10.35 -2.97
C ASP A 40 -0.87 -10.25 -3.06
N TRP A 41 -1.57 -10.46 -1.94
CA TRP A 41 -3.03 -10.28 -1.86
C TRP A 41 -3.47 -8.90 -2.33
N ALA A 42 -2.83 -7.84 -1.83
CA ALA A 42 -3.17 -6.47 -2.17
C ALA A 42 -2.99 -6.18 -3.66
N LEU A 43 -1.92 -6.70 -4.29
CA LEU A 43 -1.68 -6.52 -5.72
C LEU A 43 -2.67 -7.32 -6.58
N ASP A 44 -3.02 -8.54 -6.16
CA ASP A 44 -3.93 -9.42 -6.90
C ASP A 44 -5.39 -8.93 -6.87
N HIS A 45 -5.82 -8.35 -5.74
CA HIS A 45 -7.22 -7.98 -5.51
C HIS A 45 -7.52 -6.52 -5.87
N ASN A 46 -6.49 -5.70 -6.07
CA ASN A 46 -6.63 -4.29 -6.42
C ASN A 46 -5.87 -4.02 -7.72
N LYS A 47 -6.53 -4.23 -8.87
CA LYS A 47 -5.92 -4.22 -10.21
C LYS A 47 -5.07 -2.99 -10.53
N ASP A 48 -5.45 -1.83 -10.01
CA ASP A 48 -4.76 -0.58 -10.29
C ASP A 48 -3.74 -0.21 -9.21
N LEU A 49 -3.65 -0.97 -8.10
CA LEU A 49 -2.77 -0.64 -6.99
C LEU A 49 -1.29 -0.82 -7.39
N GLN A 50 -0.54 0.27 -7.29
CA GLN A 50 0.90 0.32 -7.52
C GLN A 50 1.61 0.62 -6.22
N LEU A 51 2.52 -0.29 -5.84
CA LEU A 51 3.29 -0.19 -4.62
C LEU A 51 4.78 0.03 -4.92
N SER A 52 5.43 0.90 -4.16
CA SER A 52 6.89 1.01 -4.18
C SER A 52 7.53 0.58 -2.86
N GLU A 53 8.74 0.04 -3.00
CA GLU A 53 9.61 -0.33 -1.89
C GLU A 53 10.06 0.89 -1.10
N PHE A 54 10.34 0.69 0.19
CA PHE A 54 10.95 1.75 1.00
C PHE A 54 12.35 2.06 0.47
N GLY A 55 12.66 3.33 0.19
CA GLY A 55 14.04 3.75 -0.07
C GLY A 55 14.55 3.61 -1.50
N LYS A 56 13.71 3.75 -2.53
CA LYS A 56 14.16 3.85 -3.95
C LYS A 56 14.86 5.19 -4.28
N GLY A 57 15.65 5.69 -3.35
CA GLY A 57 16.42 6.93 -3.41
C GLY A 57 17.60 6.86 -2.44
N MET A 58 18.51 5.92 -2.71
CA MET A 58 19.93 6.04 -2.36
C MET A 58 20.70 6.11 -3.67
#